data_AF-A0AA96IJ14-F1
#
_entry.id   AF-A0AA96IJ14-F1
#
_cell.length_a   1.000
_cell.length_b   1.000
_cell.length_c   1.000
_cell.angle_alpha   90.00
_cell.angle_beta   90.00
_cell.angle_gamma   90.00
#
_symmetry.space_group_name_H-M   'P 1'
#
loop_
_entity.id
_entity.type
_entity.pdbx_description
1 polymer ?
#
loop_
_entity_poly.entity_id
_entity_poly.type
_entity_poly.pdbx_seq_one_letter_code
_entity_poly.pdbx_strand_id
1 'polypeptide(L)'
;MINWDEIIDKLDYAFQPIIYAQSGKLYAVEALLRNVQDIPNITTIDDLFDLVFSNDYLYEFDLLLREKAIKKFANINIPNLKLFYNLDNRIIYNKNYSSGNTQKILTKHNLSKDKIIFELSEKGTSIEQNALSTMLQRYKQSGYSIAIDDFGIGVSGLKLLYFSEANIIKIDRFFISNIDQDSKKKLFCSSIIDMAHIMGMQVIAEGVETQKEFYTCKDIGADFIQGFLVQKPTKNINEILPIYNDISNLILDDKREDQNKFIDEQFIDKIEPLPVNSSLYDIILHFKKNTEHNFVPIVDEFKYFLGIIYESDIKKISYSQYGLSLAQNQNFSTTLLKYLKPALSVEISWGIDKILEMYNLNFQNSLGIFITHCDKYLGFINLNSLLTMSYKRNIEIATNQNPLTKLPGNKQIERFIGNSFRNIQINTTHIIYFDFNDFKPFNDIYGFRQGDRAILIFSELLQKRYPNNSFIAHIGGDDFFVGLTDFAFEDVFKLTLDVQNEFEYSAKNLYSKEDKEIGYIVSKDRFGTTRNFNLLSVSCSIIEINSQSNILNFDDTLNSMKKESKSSKEPVYKVL
;
A
#
# COMPACT_ATOMS: atom_id res chain seq x y z
N MET A 1 -39.26 19.20 31.04
CA MET A 1 -38.85 18.17 30.06
C MET A 1 -37.89 18.84 29.10
N ILE A 2 -36.80 18.16 28.74
CA ILE A 2 -35.89 18.63 27.70
C ILE A 2 -36.69 18.67 26.38
N ASN A 3 -36.63 19.79 25.66
CA ASN A 3 -37.27 19.91 24.35
C ASN A 3 -36.28 19.46 23.26
N TRP A 4 -36.37 18.19 22.87
CA TRP A 4 -35.43 17.60 21.91
C TRP A 4 -35.55 18.21 20.51
N ASP A 5 -36.75 18.64 20.09
CA ASP A 5 -36.95 19.27 18.79
C ASP A 5 -36.18 20.60 18.69
N GLU A 6 -36.21 21.41 19.75
CA GLU A 6 -35.46 22.68 19.80
C GLU A 6 -33.94 22.46 19.76
N ILE A 7 -33.45 21.37 20.36
CA ILE A 7 -32.04 20.99 20.32
C ILE A 7 -31.66 20.57 18.90
N ILE A 8 -32.45 19.69 18.28
CA ILE A 8 -32.19 19.17 16.93
C ILE A 8 -32.19 20.31 15.90
N ASP A 9 -33.06 21.31 16.06
CA ASP A 9 -33.13 22.46 15.16
C ASP A 9 -31.83 23.29 15.15
N LYS A 10 -31.14 23.40 16.30
CA LYS A 10 -29.86 24.12 16.43
C LYS A 10 -28.67 23.36 15.82
N LEU A 11 -28.75 22.04 15.77
CA LEU A 11 -27.71 21.17 15.22
C LEU A 11 -27.68 21.22 13.68
N ASP A 12 -26.51 21.00 13.09
CA ASP A 12 -26.37 20.85 11.63
C ASP A 12 -25.24 19.84 11.33
N TYR A 13 -25.15 19.40 10.07
CA TYR A 13 -24.08 18.52 9.61
C TYR A 13 -23.09 19.26 8.72
N ALA A 14 -21.80 19.13 9.01
CA ALA A 14 -20.76 19.39 8.03
C ALA A 14 -20.44 18.09 7.29
N PHE A 15 -20.10 18.19 6.00
CA PHE A 15 -19.65 17.07 5.20
C PHE A 15 -18.15 17.15 4.98
N GLN A 16 -17.45 16.04 5.22
CA GLN A 16 -16.04 15.91 4.89
C GLN A 16 -15.85 14.92 3.74
N PRO A 17 -15.19 15.33 2.64
CA PRO A 17 -14.89 14.45 1.50
C PRO A 17 -14.01 13.26 1.86
N ILE A 18 -14.36 12.10 1.30
CA ILE A 18 -13.54 10.90 1.22
C ILE A 18 -13.29 10.63 -0.26
N ILE A 19 -12.02 10.58 -0.66
CA ILE A 19 -11.63 10.46 -2.07
C ILE A 19 -10.92 9.14 -2.33
N TYR A 20 -10.94 8.69 -3.58
CA TYR A 20 -10.09 7.60 -4.04
C TYR A 20 -8.62 8.03 -4.03
N ALA A 21 -7.78 7.27 -3.32
CA ALA A 21 -6.35 7.59 -3.16
C ALA A 21 -5.60 7.71 -4.50
N GLN A 22 -6.04 6.94 -5.51
CA GLN A 22 -5.34 6.81 -6.80
C GLN A 22 -5.79 7.80 -7.88
N SER A 23 -6.91 8.50 -7.67
CA SER A 23 -7.46 9.41 -8.69
C SER A 23 -7.81 10.80 -8.18
N GLY A 24 -8.02 10.97 -6.88
CA GLY A 24 -8.55 12.22 -6.32
C GLY A 24 -10.04 12.42 -6.59
N LYS A 25 -10.73 11.44 -7.20
CA LYS A 25 -12.19 11.49 -7.38
C LYS A 25 -12.89 11.33 -6.03
N LEU A 26 -13.99 12.04 -5.86
CA LEU A 26 -14.85 11.91 -4.70
C LEU A 26 -15.51 10.51 -4.70
N TYR A 27 -15.37 9.81 -3.59
CA TYR A 27 -16.04 8.54 -3.33
C TYR A 27 -17.30 8.76 -2.48
N ALA A 28 -17.13 9.49 -1.38
CA ALA A 28 -18.17 9.67 -0.38
C ALA A 28 -17.97 10.97 0.41
N VAL A 29 -18.95 11.31 1.24
CA VAL A 29 -18.79 12.32 2.29
C VAL A 29 -19.17 11.73 3.64
N GLU A 30 -18.44 12.10 4.68
CA GLU A 30 -18.79 11.79 6.06
C GLU A 30 -19.62 12.91 6.68
N ALA A 31 -20.73 12.53 7.32
CA ALA A 31 -21.61 13.42 8.05
C ALA A 31 -21.10 13.65 9.48
N LEU A 32 -20.60 14.86 9.74
CA LEU A 32 -20.06 15.26 11.03
C LEU A 32 -20.98 16.28 11.71
N LEU A 33 -21.48 15.95 12.89
CA LEU A 33 -22.39 16.82 13.66
C LEU A 33 -21.70 18.11 14.10
N ARG A 34 -22.40 19.25 14.00
CA ARG A 34 -21.90 20.59 14.33
C ARG A 34 -22.93 21.37 15.16
N ASN A 35 -22.45 22.48 15.72
CA ASN A 35 -23.20 23.40 16.58
C ASN A 35 -23.60 22.79 17.94
N VAL A 36 -22.92 21.75 18.40
CA VAL A 36 -23.21 21.12 19.70
C VAL A 36 -22.89 22.08 20.86
N GLN A 37 -21.83 22.88 20.70
CA GLN A 37 -21.42 23.92 21.64
C GLN A 37 -22.44 25.05 21.81
N ASP A 38 -23.44 25.17 20.93
CA ASP A 38 -24.51 26.17 21.04
C ASP A 38 -25.63 25.71 22.00
N ILE A 39 -25.53 24.48 22.52
CA ILE A 39 -26.47 23.89 23.47
C ILE A 39 -25.97 24.13 24.91
N PRO A 40 -26.81 24.68 25.82
CA PRO A 40 -26.41 24.94 27.20
C PRO A 40 -25.94 23.67 27.92
N ASN A 41 -24.82 23.76 28.65
CA ASN A 41 -24.22 22.69 29.45
C ASN A 41 -23.73 21.46 28.67
N ILE A 42 -23.51 21.59 27.36
CA ILE A 42 -22.93 20.53 26.52
C ILE A 42 -21.62 21.05 25.93
N THR A 43 -20.53 20.29 26.11
CA THR A 43 -19.20 20.70 25.62
C THR A 43 -18.72 19.85 24.45
N THR A 44 -19.08 18.57 24.43
CA THR A 44 -18.69 17.61 23.38
C THR A 44 -19.91 16.94 22.74
N ILE A 45 -19.68 16.26 21.61
CA ILE A 45 -20.71 15.42 20.99
C ILE A 45 -21.08 14.27 21.94
N ASP A 46 -20.10 13.67 22.61
CA ASP A 46 -20.31 12.57 23.54
C ASP A 46 -21.20 12.98 24.71
N ASP A 47 -21.00 14.18 25.29
CA ASP A 47 -21.86 14.73 26.35
C ASP A 47 -23.34 14.75 25.93
N LEU A 48 -23.62 15.14 24.68
CA LEU A 48 -24.98 15.19 24.13
C LEU A 48 -25.56 13.79 24.00
N PHE A 49 -24.82 12.86 23.40
CA PHE A 49 -25.30 11.49 23.20
C PHE A 49 -25.47 10.73 24.52
N ASP A 50 -24.61 10.96 25.52
CA ASP A 50 -24.76 10.43 26.87
C ASP A 50 -26.00 10.97 27.57
N LEU A 51 -26.26 12.28 27.45
CA LEU A 51 -27.47 12.90 27.96
C LEU A 51 -28.71 12.29 27.32
N VAL A 52 -28.75 12.17 25.98
CA VAL A 52 -29.88 11.58 25.26
C VAL A 52 -30.08 10.10 25.65
N PHE A 53 -28.99 9.34 25.79
CA PHE A 53 -29.03 7.93 26.19
C PHE A 53 -29.59 7.75 27.61
N SER A 54 -29.13 8.56 28.58
CA SER A 54 -29.63 8.52 29.96
C SER A 54 -31.14 8.85 30.08
N ASN A 55 -31.70 9.52 29.07
CA ASN A 55 -33.13 9.85 28.98
C ASN A 55 -33.94 8.85 28.13
N ASP A 56 -33.36 7.71 27.71
CA ASP A 56 -33.99 6.65 26.89
C ASP A 56 -34.56 7.17 25.54
N TYR A 57 -33.96 8.24 24.99
CA TYR A 57 -34.42 8.91 23.75
C TYR A 57 -33.43 8.77 22.57
N LEU A 58 -32.37 7.97 22.75
CA LEU A 58 -31.25 7.87 21.79
C LEU A 58 -31.68 7.41 20.40
N TYR A 59 -32.61 6.47 20.32
CA TYR A 59 -33.05 5.92 19.05
C TYR A 59 -33.87 6.93 18.23
N GLU A 60 -34.85 7.58 18.86
CA GLU A 60 -35.67 8.60 18.26
C GLU A 60 -34.84 9.82 17.85
N PHE A 61 -33.92 10.24 18.71
CA PHE A 61 -32.99 11.34 18.43
C PHE A 61 -32.11 11.06 17.21
N ASP A 62 -31.53 9.86 17.13
CA ASP A 62 -30.72 9.43 15.99
C ASP A 62 -31.53 9.37 14.68
N LEU A 63 -32.79 8.93 14.71
CA LEU A 63 -33.63 8.93 13.50
C LEU A 63 -33.85 10.35 12.95
N LEU A 64 -34.08 11.33 13.83
CA LEU A 64 -34.29 12.72 13.45
C LEU A 64 -33.00 13.35 12.89
N LEU A 65 -31.86 13.09 13.54
CA LEU A 65 -30.55 13.52 13.05
C LEU A 65 -30.17 12.87 11.73
N ARG A 66 -30.42 11.56 11.59
CA ARG A 66 -30.21 10.80 10.36
C ARG A 66 -31.04 11.35 9.21
N GLU A 67 -32.31 11.67 9.44
CA GLU A 67 -33.15 12.32 8.42
C GLU A 67 -32.60 13.70 8.04
N LYS A 68 -32.10 14.48 9.01
CA LYS A 68 -31.48 15.79 8.75
C LYS A 68 -30.22 15.65 7.88
N ALA A 69 -29.34 14.69 8.18
CA ALA A 69 -28.15 14.40 7.39
C ALA A 69 -28.51 13.93 5.96
N ILE A 70 -29.42 12.96 5.84
CA ILE A 70 -29.88 12.42 4.55
C ILE A 70 -30.53 13.51 3.69
N LYS A 71 -31.39 14.34 4.28
CA LYS A 71 -32.03 15.47 3.57
C LYS A 71 -31.00 16.45 3.03
N LYS A 72 -29.95 16.76 3.81
CA LYS A 72 -28.88 17.66 3.38
C LYS A 72 -28.04 17.02 2.27
N PHE A 73 -27.68 15.75 2.42
CA PHE A 73 -26.92 14.95 1.46
C PHE A 73 -27.64 14.80 0.12
N ALA A 74 -28.95 14.60 0.12
CA ALA A 74 -29.76 14.44 -1.10
C ALA A 74 -29.70 15.66 -2.04
N ASN A 75 -29.27 16.83 -1.55
CA ASN A 75 -29.10 18.03 -2.35
C ASN A 75 -27.73 18.12 -3.05
N ILE A 76 -26.82 17.17 -2.81
CA ILE A 76 -25.51 17.11 -3.49
C ILE A 76 -25.67 16.40 -4.83
N ASN A 77 -25.54 17.16 -5.93
CA ASN A 77 -25.71 16.65 -7.28
C ASN A 77 -24.43 15.99 -7.83
N ILE A 78 -23.95 14.94 -7.17
CA ILE A 78 -22.81 14.14 -7.62
C ILE A 78 -23.26 12.68 -7.79
N PRO A 79 -23.10 12.08 -8.99
CA PRO A 79 -23.54 10.71 -9.24
C PRO A 79 -22.72 9.73 -8.39
N ASN A 80 -23.35 8.63 -7.97
CA ASN A 80 -22.71 7.55 -7.22
C ASN A 80 -22.09 7.93 -5.87
N LEU A 81 -22.31 9.16 -5.38
CA LEU A 81 -21.85 9.59 -4.07
C LEU A 81 -22.49 8.75 -2.95
N LYS A 82 -21.71 8.46 -1.91
CA LYS A 82 -22.17 7.79 -0.69
C LYS A 82 -22.07 8.72 0.52
N LEU A 83 -22.91 8.47 1.51
CA LEU A 83 -22.97 9.14 2.80
C LEU A 83 -22.46 8.19 3.88
N PHE A 84 -21.38 8.55 4.54
CA PHE A 84 -20.99 7.91 5.79
C PHE A 84 -21.71 8.59 6.96
N TYR A 85 -22.35 7.79 7.81
CA TYR A 85 -23.13 8.25 8.94
C TYR A 85 -22.71 7.49 10.21
N ASN A 86 -22.21 8.25 11.18
CA ASN A 86 -21.84 7.77 12.51
C ASN A 86 -23.06 7.26 13.28
N LEU A 87 -22.99 6.02 13.75
CA LEU A 87 -24.08 5.37 14.47
C LEU A 87 -23.64 4.94 15.87
N ASP A 88 -24.34 5.43 16.88
CA ASP A 88 -24.10 5.03 18.26
C ASP A 88 -24.52 3.57 18.50
N ASN A 89 -23.56 2.74 18.93
CA ASN A 89 -23.75 1.31 19.18
C ASN A 89 -24.85 1.04 20.24
N ARG A 90 -25.07 1.96 21.18
CA ARG A 90 -25.99 1.81 22.32
C ARG A 90 -27.46 1.86 21.92
N ILE A 91 -27.77 2.31 20.69
CA ILE A 91 -29.13 2.31 20.14
C ILE A 91 -29.81 0.95 20.25
N ILE A 92 -29.05 -0.15 20.20
CA ILE A 92 -29.59 -1.50 20.29
C ILE A 92 -30.33 -1.80 21.60
N TYR A 93 -30.01 -1.06 22.67
CA TYR A 93 -30.62 -1.23 23.99
C TYR A 93 -31.93 -0.47 24.16
N ASN A 94 -32.26 0.44 23.24
CA ASN A 94 -33.50 1.20 23.33
C ASN A 94 -34.71 0.28 23.08
N LYS A 95 -35.72 0.39 23.95
CA LYS A 95 -36.93 -0.45 23.92
C LYS A 95 -37.79 -0.25 22.67
N ASN A 96 -37.75 0.95 22.09
CA ASN A 96 -38.55 1.34 20.93
C ASN A 96 -37.84 1.05 19.60
N TYR A 97 -36.66 0.42 19.64
CA TYR A 97 -35.90 0.08 18.44
C TYR A 97 -36.73 -0.78 17.49
N SER A 98 -36.87 -0.29 16.24
CA SER A 98 -37.58 -1.00 15.17
C SER A 98 -36.79 -1.00 13.86
N SER A 99 -36.97 -2.05 13.05
CA SER A 99 -36.30 -2.16 11.75
C SER A 99 -37.03 -1.38 10.65
N GLY A 100 -36.30 -0.99 9.60
CA GLY A 100 -36.87 -0.40 8.38
C GLY A 100 -37.06 1.12 8.39
N ASN A 101 -36.83 1.82 9.49
CA ASN A 101 -37.00 3.29 9.52
C ASN A 101 -35.98 4.03 8.65
N THR A 102 -34.72 3.57 8.58
CA THR A 102 -33.73 4.09 7.62
C THR A 102 -34.24 3.99 6.18
N GLN A 103 -34.82 2.85 5.79
CA GLN A 103 -35.33 2.64 4.43
C GLN A 103 -36.46 3.62 4.12
N LYS A 104 -37.34 3.92 5.09
CA LYS A 104 -38.40 4.93 4.92
C LYS A 104 -37.81 6.32 4.68
N ILE A 105 -36.81 6.72 5.47
CA ILE A 105 -36.14 8.02 5.33
C ILE A 105 -35.45 8.14 3.95
N LEU A 106 -34.70 7.11 3.53
CA LEU A 106 -34.05 7.09 2.22
C LEU A 106 -35.07 7.18 1.08
N THR A 107 -36.14 6.40 1.15
CA THR A 107 -37.22 6.39 0.13
C THR A 107 -37.90 7.76 0.04
N LYS A 108 -38.14 8.44 1.17
CA LYS A 108 -38.70 9.80 1.23
C LYS A 108 -37.84 10.82 0.48
N HIS A 109 -36.53 10.60 0.43
CA HIS A 109 -35.56 11.48 -0.24
C HIS A 109 -35.06 10.92 -1.59
N ASN A 110 -35.74 9.94 -2.18
CA ASN A 110 -35.37 9.30 -3.46
C ASN A 110 -33.95 8.71 -3.49
N LEU A 111 -33.48 8.21 -2.34
CA LEU A 111 -32.18 7.54 -2.23
C LEU A 111 -32.36 6.04 -2.05
N SER A 112 -31.41 5.29 -2.60
CA SER A 112 -31.31 3.84 -2.41
C SER A 112 -30.39 3.51 -1.24
N LYS A 113 -30.49 2.27 -0.74
CA LYS A 113 -29.74 1.78 0.42
C LYS A 113 -28.22 1.75 0.24
N ASP A 114 -27.73 1.62 -0.99
CA ASP A 114 -26.30 1.64 -1.35
C ASP A 114 -25.66 3.04 -1.19
N LYS A 115 -26.48 4.07 -0.96
CA LYS A 115 -26.03 5.45 -0.74
C LYS A 115 -25.59 5.72 0.68
N ILE A 116 -25.89 4.86 1.65
CA ILE A 116 -25.52 5.08 3.05
C ILE A 116 -24.59 3.97 3.55
N ILE A 117 -23.55 4.40 4.25
CA ILE A 117 -22.60 3.54 4.95
C ILE A 117 -22.66 3.92 6.42
N PHE A 118 -22.93 2.96 7.28
CA PHE A 118 -22.93 3.19 8.72
C PHE A 118 -21.54 3.03 9.29
N GLU A 119 -21.08 4.02 10.05
CA GLU A 119 -19.83 3.97 10.80
C GLU A 119 -20.12 3.52 12.23
N LEU A 120 -19.40 2.50 12.67
CA LEU A 120 -19.47 1.96 14.03
C LEU A 120 -18.07 2.03 14.65
N SER A 121 -17.90 2.81 15.71
CA SER A 121 -16.62 2.93 16.39
C SER A 121 -16.30 1.68 17.23
N GLU A 122 -15.02 1.29 17.25
CA GLU A 122 -14.47 0.31 18.19
C GLU A 122 -14.31 0.90 19.61
N LYS A 123 -14.22 2.23 19.72
CA LYS A 123 -14.08 2.92 21.01
C LYS A 123 -15.35 2.72 21.85
N GLY A 124 -15.16 2.59 23.17
CA GLY A 124 -16.28 2.51 24.12
C GLY A 124 -16.09 1.51 25.26
N THR A 125 -17.07 1.52 26.15
CA THR A 125 -17.24 0.62 27.29
C THR A 125 -17.50 -0.84 26.86
N SER A 126 -17.41 -1.80 27.79
CA SER A 126 -17.75 -3.21 27.50
C SER A 126 -19.18 -3.40 26.97
N ILE A 127 -20.11 -2.49 27.29
CA ILE A 127 -21.48 -2.49 26.78
C ILE A 127 -21.48 -2.18 25.28
N GLU A 128 -20.73 -1.17 24.84
CA GLU A 128 -20.61 -0.78 23.43
C GLU A 128 -19.91 -1.85 22.59
N GLN A 129 -18.89 -2.50 23.14
CA GLN A 129 -18.20 -3.61 22.46
C GLN A 129 -19.12 -4.82 22.22
N ASN A 130 -19.99 -5.15 23.19
CA ASN A 130 -20.99 -6.21 23.02
C ASN A 130 -22.05 -5.81 21.98
N ALA A 131 -22.49 -4.56 22.00
CA ALA A 131 -23.47 -4.03 21.06
C ALA A 131 -22.96 -3.99 19.61
N LEU A 132 -21.68 -3.68 19.40
CA LEU A 132 -21.03 -3.58 18.09
C LEU A 132 -21.24 -4.84 17.24
N SER A 133 -20.92 -6.02 17.79
CA SER A 133 -21.07 -7.30 17.06
C SER A 133 -22.51 -7.58 16.61
N THR A 134 -23.49 -7.20 17.44
CA THR A 134 -24.90 -7.40 17.14
C THR A 134 -25.40 -6.37 16.13
N MET A 135 -24.92 -5.12 16.22
CA MET A 135 -25.21 -4.06 15.26
C MET A 135 -24.69 -4.40 13.87
N LEU A 136 -23.44 -4.89 13.78
CA LEU A 136 -22.83 -5.35 12.54
C LEU A 136 -23.72 -6.40 11.84
N GLN A 137 -24.13 -7.44 12.56
CA GLN A 137 -25.00 -8.48 11.99
C GLN A 137 -26.36 -7.94 11.54
N ARG A 138 -27.01 -7.07 12.32
CA ARG A 138 -28.35 -6.55 12.01
C ARG A 138 -28.37 -5.65 10.77
N TYR A 139 -27.43 -4.71 10.67
CA TYR A 139 -27.37 -3.81 9.53
C TYR A 139 -26.92 -4.51 8.26
N LYS A 140 -26.05 -5.53 8.39
CA LYS A 140 -25.70 -6.41 7.28
C LYS A 140 -26.90 -7.24 6.80
N GLN A 141 -27.67 -7.87 7.69
CA GLN A 141 -28.90 -8.60 7.32
C GLN A 141 -29.92 -7.69 6.62
N SER A 142 -29.91 -6.40 6.96
CA SER A 142 -30.75 -5.38 6.31
C SER A 142 -30.18 -4.90 4.97
N GLY A 143 -28.97 -5.35 4.60
CA GLY A 143 -28.30 -5.05 3.32
C GLY A 143 -27.65 -3.68 3.24
N TYR A 144 -27.29 -3.07 4.37
CA TYR A 144 -26.50 -1.83 4.42
C TYR A 144 -25.00 -2.12 4.42
N SER A 145 -24.23 -1.19 3.86
CA SER A 145 -22.78 -1.21 3.98
C SER A 145 -22.35 -0.65 5.33
N ILE A 146 -21.28 -1.23 5.89
CA ILE A 146 -20.78 -0.87 7.22
C ILE A 146 -19.29 -0.58 7.16
N ALA A 147 -18.87 0.46 7.88
CA ALA A 147 -17.48 0.79 8.13
C ALA A 147 -17.17 0.67 9.63
N ILE A 148 -16.02 0.11 9.96
CA ILE A 148 -15.47 0.18 11.32
C ILE A 148 -14.64 1.46 11.42
N ASP A 149 -14.99 2.29 12.40
CA ASP A 149 -14.31 3.55 12.68
C ASP A 149 -13.28 3.41 13.81
N ASP A 150 -12.32 4.33 13.85
CA ASP A 150 -11.27 4.42 14.88
C ASP A 150 -10.41 3.15 15.05
N PHE A 151 -10.17 2.41 13.97
CA PHE A 151 -9.55 1.09 14.05
C PHE A 151 -8.11 1.18 14.60
N GLY A 152 -7.81 0.33 15.59
CA GLY A 152 -6.48 0.19 16.18
C GLY A 152 -6.24 0.99 17.46
N ILE A 153 -7.20 1.80 17.93
CA ILE A 153 -7.15 2.43 19.26
C ILE A 153 -7.70 1.51 20.35
N GLY A 154 -8.63 0.61 20.00
CA GLY A 154 -9.23 -0.34 20.94
C GLY A 154 -8.35 -1.55 21.25
N VAL A 155 -8.71 -2.27 22.33
CA VAL A 155 -7.97 -3.44 22.82
C VAL A 155 -8.25 -4.70 21.96
N SER A 156 -9.13 -4.63 20.96
CA SER A 156 -9.63 -5.81 20.22
C SER A 156 -9.63 -5.67 18.70
N GLY A 157 -8.95 -4.67 18.12
CA GLY A 157 -9.01 -4.37 16.68
C GLY A 157 -8.79 -5.58 15.78
N LEU A 158 -7.75 -6.38 16.02
CA LEU A 158 -7.49 -7.60 15.21
C LEU A 158 -8.54 -8.69 15.40
N LYS A 159 -9.11 -8.82 16.59
CA LYS A 159 -10.19 -9.78 16.86
C LYS A 159 -11.48 -9.30 16.17
N LEU A 160 -11.76 -8.01 16.21
CA LEU A 160 -12.88 -7.40 15.52
C LEU A 160 -12.71 -7.59 14.01
N LEU A 161 -11.54 -7.29 13.45
CA LEU A 161 -11.18 -7.52 12.05
C LEU A 161 -11.51 -8.96 11.66
N TYR A 162 -10.99 -9.95 12.40
CA TYR A 162 -11.19 -11.39 12.13
C TYR A 162 -12.66 -11.82 12.06
N PHE A 163 -13.49 -11.34 12.98
CA PHE A 163 -14.91 -11.71 13.06
C PHE A 163 -15.85 -10.75 12.32
N SER A 164 -15.34 -9.62 11.85
CA SER A 164 -16.13 -8.60 11.21
C SER A 164 -16.47 -8.97 9.78
N GLU A 165 -17.69 -8.65 9.39
CA GLU A 165 -18.16 -8.72 8.02
C GLU A 165 -18.39 -7.31 7.43
N ALA A 166 -17.70 -6.31 7.98
CA ALA A 166 -17.73 -4.93 7.49
C ALA A 166 -17.18 -4.83 6.06
N ASN A 167 -17.56 -3.76 5.37
CA ASN A 167 -17.08 -3.47 4.02
C ASN A 167 -15.82 -2.59 4.04
N ILE A 168 -15.70 -1.75 5.06
CA ILE A 168 -14.70 -0.69 5.12
C ILE A 168 -14.11 -0.62 6.53
N ILE A 169 -12.82 -0.28 6.61
CA ILE A 169 -12.14 0.06 7.85
C ILE A 169 -11.54 1.44 7.72
N LYS A 170 -11.71 2.27 8.74
CA LYS A 170 -11.08 3.58 8.84
C LYS A 170 -9.91 3.48 9.83
N ILE A 171 -8.69 3.73 9.35
CA ILE A 171 -7.49 3.79 10.18
C ILE A 171 -7.42 5.17 10.82
N ASP A 172 -7.48 5.20 12.15
CA ASP A 172 -7.49 6.44 12.92
C ASP A 172 -6.27 7.31 12.64
N ARG A 173 -6.49 8.63 12.67
CA ARG A 173 -5.49 9.68 12.53
C ARG A 173 -4.22 9.45 13.36
N PHE A 174 -4.29 8.84 14.53
CA PHE A 174 -3.14 8.50 15.37
C PHE A 174 -2.07 7.74 14.58
N PHE A 175 -2.48 6.77 13.75
CA PHE A 175 -1.57 5.97 12.94
C PHE A 175 -1.10 6.68 11.67
N ILE A 176 -1.92 7.60 11.15
CA ILE A 176 -1.62 8.33 9.91
C ILE A 176 -0.71 9.54 10.16
N SER A 177 -0.88 10.22 11.29
CA SER A 177 -0.12 11.44 11.60
C SER A 177 1.39 11.14 11.67
N ASN A 178 2.19 11.84 10.85
CA ASN A 178 3.63 11.66 10.68
C ASN A 178 4.05 10.23 10.28
N ILE A 179 3.19 9.48 9.58
CA ILE A 179 3.49 8.11 9.13
C ILE A 179 4.69 8.03 8.17
N ASP A 180 4.99 9.11 7.46
CA ASP A 180 6.16 9.22 6.57
C ASP A 180 7.50 9.17 7.34
N GLN A 181 7.48 9.54 8.62
CA GLN A 181 8.67 9.61 9.49
C GLN A 181 8.77 8.45 10.48
N ASP A 182 7.69 7.68 10.65
CA ASP A 182 7.60 6.61 11.64
C ASP A 182 7.48 5.24 10.93
N SER A 183 8.60 4.53 10.85
CA SER A 183 8.67 3.21 10.24
C SER A 183 7.80 2.16 10.93
N LYS A 184 7.51 2.31 12.24
CA LYS A 184 6.61 1.40 12.97
C LYS A 184 5.17 1.65 12.57
N LYS A 185 4.73 2.92 12.51
CA LYS A 185 3.39 3.27 12.01
C LYS A 185 3.20 2.78 10.57
N LYS A 186 4.21 2.98 9.71
CA LYS A 186 4.20 2.51 8.32
C LYS A 186 4.00 0.99 8.23
N LEU A 187 4.81 0.21 8.95
CA LEU A 187 4.71 -1.26 8.99
C LEU A 187 3.36 -1.73 9.55
N PHE A 188 2.88 -1.10 10.62
CA PHE A 188 1.62 -1.47 11.26
C PHE A 188 0.43 -1.20 10.34
N CYS A 189 0.38 0.00 9.74
CA CYS A 189 -0.67 0.36 8.79
C CYS A 189 -0.64 -0.53 7.55
N SER A 190 0.53 -0.78 6.95
CA SER A 190 0.62 -1.67 5.78
C SER A 190 0.11 -3.06 6.11
N SER A 191 0.49 -3.61 7.26
CA SER A 191 0.04 -4.93 7.70
C SER A 191 -1.49 -4.98 7.92
N ILE A 192 -2.09 -3.93 8.49
CA ILE A 192 -3.55 -3.83 8.66
C ILE A 192 -4.24 -3.74 7.31
N ILE A 193 -3.72 -2.93 6.39
CA ILE A 193 -4.27 -2.77 5.05
C ILE A 193 -4.25 -4.11 4.31
N ASP A 194 -3.12 -4.81 4.32
CA ASP A 194 -2.98 -6.11 3.69
C ASP A 194 -3.98 -7.13 4.28
N MET A 195 -4.11 -7.18 5.62
CA MET A 195 -5.09 -8.04 6.27
C MET A 195 -6.54 -7.67 5.90
N ALA A 196 -6.88 -6.38 5.89
CA ALA A 196 -8.20 -5.90 5.52
C ALA A 196 -8.53 -6.29 4.07
N HIS A 197 -7.58 -6.14 3.14
CA HIS A 197 -7.73 -6.54 1.74
C HIS A 197 -7.91 -8.04 1.58
N ILE A 198 -7.12 -8.87 2.28
CA ILE A 198 -7.28 -10.33 2.32
C ILE A 198 -8.69 -10.72 2.80
N MET A 199 -9.25 -9.94 3.71
CA MET A 199 -10.60 -10.13 4.26
C MET A 199 -11.71 -9.50 3.40
N GLY A 200 -11.37 -8.92 2.25
CA GLY A 200 -12.33 -8.32 1.32
C GLY A 200 -12.88 -6.96 1.76
N MET A 201 -12.21 -6.27 2.68
CA MET A 201 -12.55 -4.94 3.16
C MET A 201 -11.72 -3.88 2.44
N GLN A 202 -12.26 -2.67 2.31
CA GLN A 202 -11.51 -1.51 1.80
C GLN A 202 -11.04 -0.63 2.96
N VAL A 203 -10.00 0.16 2.77
CA VAL A 203 -9.39 0.97 3.83
C VAL A 203 -9.42 2.46 3.54
N ILE A 204 -9.87 3.24 4.53
CA ILE A 204 -9.78 4.70 4.57
C ILE A 204 -8.63 5.07 5.51
N ALA A 205 -7.67 5.86 5.01
CA ALA A 205 -6.69 6.53 5.86
C ALA A 205 -7.23 7.89 6.29
N GLU A 206 -7.42 8.08 7.60
CA GLU A 206 -7.99 9.30 8.15
C GLU A 206 -6.96 10.32 8.63
N GLY A 207 -7.34 11.59 8.61
CA GLY A 207 -6.52 12.66 9.15
C GLY A 207 -5.25 12.90 8.34
N VAL A 208 -5.26 12.63 7.04
CA VAL A 208 -4.16 12.99 6.14
C VAL A 208 -4.10 14.51 5.99
N GLU A 209 -3.01 15.13 6.45
CA GLU A 209 -2.85 16.59 6.47
C GLU A 209 -1.71 17.07 5.56
N THR A 210 -0.74 16.21 5.27
CA THR A 210 0.44 16.57 4.46
C THR A 210 0.59 15.72 3.21
N GLN A 211 1.29 16.24 2.20
CA GLN A 211 1.59 15.52 0.96
C GLN A 211 2.41 14.25 1.22
N LYS A 212 3.35 14.28 2.17
CA LYS A 212 4.19 13.12 2.50
C LYS A 212 3.41 11.99 3.15
N GLU A 213 2.46 12.33 4.03
CA GLU A 213 1.51 11.35 4.59
C GLU A 213 0.65 10.76 3.48
N PHE A 214 0.16 11.59 2.55
CA PHE A 214 -0.62 11.13 1.39
C PHE A 214 0.16 10.12 0.54
N TYR A 215 1.39 10.44 0.14
CA TYR A 215 2.23 9.52 -0.62
C TYR A 215 2.47 8.22 0.14
N THR A 216 2.78 8.32 1.43
CA THR A 216 2.98 7.14 2.27
C THR A 216 1.72 6.28 2.37
N CYS A 217 0.54 6.87 2.58
CA CYS A 217 -0.73 6.15 2.66
C CYS A 217 -1.10 5.47 1.33
N LYS A 218 -0.85 6.16 0.21
CA LYS A 218 -1.01 5.62 -1.13
C LYS A 218 -0.08 4.42 -1.38
N ASP A 219 1.20 4.54 -0.99
CA ASP A 219 2.23 3.53 -1.19
C ASP A 219 1.95 2.25 -0.40
N ILE A 220 1.48 2.37 0.85
CA ILE A 220 1.10 1.23 1.67
C ILE A 220 -0.27 0.64 1.31
N GLY A 221 -0.93 1.18 0.29
CA GLY A 221 -2.11 0.58 -0.32
C GLY A 221 -3.47 1.06 0.18
N ALA A 222 -3.58 2.19 0.87
CA ALA A 222 -4.90 2.73 1.26
C ALA A 222 -5.78 2.98 0.03
N ASP A 223 -7.04 2.54 0.09
CA ASP A 223 -7.99 2.69 -1.04
C ASP A 223 -8.55 4.11 -1.12
N PHE A 224 -8.79 4.70 0.06
CA PHE A 224 -9.41 5.99 0.22
C PHE A 224 -8.62 6.88 1.17
N ILE A 225 -8.71 8.19 0.94
CA ILE A 225 -8.08 9.21 1.77
C ILE A 225 -9.13 10.18 2.28
N GLN A 226 -9.02 10.52 3.57
CA GLN A 226 -9.79 11.57 4.20
C GLN A 226 -8.86 12.41 5.07
N GLY A 227 -9.01 13.74 5.00
CA GLY A 227 -8.21 14.64 5.82
C GLY A 227 -8.19 16.06 5.30
N PHE A 228 -7.51 16.94 6.03
CA PHE A 228 -7.49 18.37 5.69
C PHE A 228 -6.69 18.69 4.43
N LEU A 229 -5.80 17.79 4.01
CA LEU A 229 -5.13 17.89 2.72
C LEU A 229 -6.14 17.86 1.56
N VAL A 230 -7.23 17.09 1.71
CA VAL A 230 -8.31 16.99 0.72
C VAL A 230 -9.25 18.17 0.88
N GLN A 231 -9.95 18.24 2.02
CA GLN A 231 -10.82 19.34 2.40
C GLN A 231 -11.20 19.22 3.88
N LYS A 232 -11.32 20.37 4.56
CA LYS A 232 -11.92 20.42 5.89
C LYS A 232 -13.45 20.18 5.83
N PRO A 233 -14.07 19.70 6.91
CA PRO A 233 -15.53 19.57 6.97
C PRO A 233 -16.23 20.90 6.69
N THR A 234 -17.21 20.91 5.78
CA THR A 234 -17.95 22.12 5.42
C THR A 234 -19.46 21.94 5.57
N LYS A 235 -20.15 22.98 6.03
CA LYS A 235 -21.63 23.01 6.05
C LYS A 235 -22.21 23.37 4.67
N ASN A 236 -21.39 23.94 3.78
CA ASN A 236 -21.81 24.37 2.46
C ASN A 236 -21.61 23.24 1.44
N ILE A 237 -22.70 22.63 1.02
CA ILE A 237 -22.68 21.50 0.08
C ILE A 237 -22.07 21.84 -1.29
N ASN A 238 -22.07 23.12 -1.69
CA ASN A 238 -21.55 23.54 -2.98
C ASN A 238 -20.01 23.54 -3.03
N GLU A 239 -19.34 23.46 -1.87
CA GLU A 239 -17.89 23.33 -1.79
C GLU A 239 -17.41 21.89 -2.00
N ILE A 240 -18.32 20.91 -2.01
CA ILE A 240 -17.96 19.52 -2.27
C ILE A 240 -17.76 19.33 -3.77
N LEU A 241 -16.52 19.01 -4.16
CA LEU A 241 -16.14 18.83 -5.55
C LEU A 241 -16.19 17.35 -5.96
N PRO A 242 -16.58 17.02 -7.21
CA PRO A 242 -16.55 15.64 -7.71
C PRO A 242 -15.11 15.11 -7.88
N ILE A 243 -14.12 16.00 -8.08
CA ILE A 243 -12.70 15.67 -8.25
C ILE A 243 -11.86 16.76 -7.58
N TYR A 244 -10.85 16.35 -6.81
CA TYR A 244 -9.90 17.24 -6.14
C TYR A 244 -8.61 17.32 -6.95
N ASN A 245 -8.52 18.31 -7.85
CA ASN A 245 -7.43 18.43 -8.82
C ASN A 245 -6.05 18.55 -8.18
N ASP A 246 -5.94 19.16 -6.99
CA ASP A 246 -4.66 19.28 -6.28
C ASP A 246 -4.11 17.89 -5.93
N ILE A 247 -4.98 16.97 -5.52
CA ILE A 247 -4.60 15.57 -5.28
C ILE A 247 -4.28 14.85 -6.58
N SER A 248 -5.07 15.06 -7.64
CA SER A 248 -4.77 14.50 -8.96
C SER A 248 -3.41 14.94 -9.49
N ASN A 249 -3.01 16.20 -9.25
CA ASN A 249 -1.69 16.72 -9.61
C ASN A 249 -0.58 16.05 -8.80
N LEU A 250 -0.76 15.89 -7.48
CA LEU A 250 0.21 15.16 -6.64
C LEU A 250 0.43 13.73 -7.13
N ILE A 251 -0.63 13.05 -7.56
CA ILE A 251 -0.56 11.69 -8.13
C ILE A 251 0.21 11.70 -9.47
N LEU A 252 0.05 12.72 -10.30
CA LEU A 252 0.75 12.84 -11.58
C LEU A 252 2.23 13.14 -11.41
N ASP A 253 2.59 13.99 -10.44
CA ASP A 253 3.98 14.33 -10.16
C ASP A 253 4.74 13.15 -9.55
N ASP A 254 4.09 12.36 -8.69
CA ASP A 254 4.62 11.12 -8.14
C ASP A 254 4.95 10.07 -9.22
N LYS A 255 4.12 9.96 -10.27
CA LYS A 255 4.36 9.07 -11.41
C LYS A 255 5.59 9.44 -12.24
N ARG A 256 6.08 10.69 -12.15
CA ARG A 256 7.30 11.12 -12.87
C ARG A 256 8.57 10.61 -12.18
N GLU A 257 8.53 10.35 -10.88
CA GLU A 257 9.65 9.76 -10.13
C GLU A 257 9.65 8.23 -10.16
N ASP A 258 8.47 7.59 -10.30
CA ASP A 258 8.29 6.13 -10.14
C ASP A 258 8.19 5.34 -11.47
N GLN A 259 8.77 5.85 -12.57
CA GLN A 259 8.69 5.29 -13.94
C GLN A 259 9.13 3.81 -14.08
N ASN A 260 9.74 3.21 -13.06
CA ASN A 260 10.20 1.82 -13.08
C ASN A 260 9.15 0.78 -12.64
N LYS A 261 7.91 1.15 -12.32
CA LYS A 261 6.88 0.20 -11.83
C LYS A 261 5.71 -0.08 -12.78
N PHE A 262 5.66 0.54 -13.95
CA PHE A 262 4.53 0.34 -14.88
C PHE A 262 4.61 -1.01 -15.59
N ILE A 263 3.43 -1.61 -15.80
CA ILE A 263 3.28 -2.79 -16.65
C ILE A 263 3.53 -2.37 -18.09
N ASP A 264 4.44 -3.04 -18.78
CA ASP A 264 4.57 -2.85 -20.23
C ASP A 264 3.24 -3.19 -20.91
N GLU A 265 2.71 -2.26 -21.72
CA GLU A 265 1.47 -2.47 -22.48
C GLU A 265 1.47 -3.75 -23.33
N GLN A 266 2.66 -4.28 -23.65
CA GLN A 266 2.85 -5.55 -24.38
C GLN A 266 2.22 -6.77 -23.69
N PHE A 267 1.99 -6.73 -22.38
CA PHE A 267 1.37 -7.83 -21.64
C PHE A 267 -0.15 -7.73 -21.56
N ILE A 268 -0.74 -6.64 -22.06
CA ILE A 268 -2.16 -6.35 -21.99
C ILE A 268 -2.81 -6.65 -23.34
N ASP A 269 -3.62 -7.70 -23.38
CA ASP A 269 -4.44 -8.06 -24.53
C ASP A 269 -5.60 -7.05 -24.65
N LYS A 270 -5.64 -6.30 -25.76
CA LYS A 270 -6.68 -5.31 -26.05
C LYS A 270 -7.90 -5.99 -26.67
N ILE A 271 -8.82 -6.46 -25.83
CA ILE A 271 -10.11 -7.02 -26.25
C ILE A 271 -11.10 -5.85 -26.39
N GLU A 272 -11.83 -5.75 -27.50
CA GLU A 272 -12.84 -4.69 -27.64
C GLU A 272 -14.05 -4.95 -26.70
N PRO A 273 -14.38 -4.04 -25.77
CA PRO A 273 -15.55 -4.21 -24.92
C PRO A 273 -16.85 -3.90 -25.69
N LEU A 274 -17.95 -4.52 -25.26
CA LEU A 274 -19.29 -4.18 -25.75
C LEU A 274 -20.06 -3.33 -24.71
N PRO A 275 -20.82 -2.31 -25.13
CA PRO A 275 -21.74 -1.59 -24.26
C PRO A 275 -22.81 -2.50 -23.63
N VAL A 276 -23.28 -2.20 -22.43
CA VAL A 276 -24.31 -2.97 -21.70
C VAL A 276 -25.66 -3.06 -22.45
N ASN A 277 -25.93 -2.09 -23.33
CA ASN A 277 -27.12 -2.03 -24.17
C ASN A 277 -26.97 -2.74 -25.54
N SER A 278 -25.82 -3.41 -25.79
CA SER A 278 -25.56 -4.14 -27.04
C SER A 278 -26.58 -5.25 -27.26
N SER A 279 -26.85 -5.59 -28.52
CA SER A 279 -27.79 -6.66 -28.86
C SER A 279 -27.14 -8.04 -28.77
N LEU A 280 -27.96 -9.09 -28.68
CA LEU A 280 -27.49 -10.47 -28.74
C LEU A 280 -26.79 -10.78 -30.09
N TYR A 281 -27.19 -10.08 -31.15
CA TYR A 281 -26.52 -10.14 -32.45
C TYR A 281 -25.08 -9.61 -32.40
N ASP A 282 -24.86 -8.48 -31.71
CA ASP A 282 -23.53 -7.87 -31.56
C ASP A 282 -22.58 -8.79 -30.79
N ILE A 283 -23.09 -9.48 -29.76
CA ILE A 283 -22.32 -10.46 -28.97
C ILE A 283 -21.94 -11.69 -29.82
N ILE A 284 -22.87 -12.22 -30.63
CA ILE A 284 -22.58 -13.34 -31.53
C ILE A 284 -21.56 -12.92 -32.61
N LEU A 285 -21.70 -11.71 -33.16
CA LEU A 285 -20.72 -11.15 -34.09
C LEU A 285 -19.34 -11.00 -33.43
N HIS A 286 -19.29 -10.56 -32.17
CA HIS A 286 -18.06 -10.45 -31.40
C HIS A 286 -17.37 -11.81 -31.28
N PHE A 287 -18.06 -12.86 -30.81
CA PHE A 287 -17.49 -14.20 -30.71
C PHE A 287 -17.09 -14.81 -32.06
N LYS A 288 -17.77 -14.44 -33.15
CA LYS A 288 -17.40 -14.88 -34.50
C LYS A 288 -16.14 -14.19 -35.03
N LYS A 289 -15.91 -12.93 -34.66
CA LYS A 289 -14.73 -12.15 -35.06
C LYS A 289 -13.51 -12.44 -34.18
N ASN A 290 -13.73 -12.64 -32.88
CA ASN A 290 -12.70 -12.84 -31.87
C ASN A 290 -12.75 -14.28 -31.34
N THR A 291 -12.05 -15.20 -32.00
CA THR A 291 -12.09 -16.64 -31.68
C THR A 291 -11.13 -17.06 -30.56
N GLU A 292 -10.25 -16.16 -30.12
CA GLU A 292 -9.24 -16.47 -29.09
C GLU A 292 -9.79 -16.43 -27.66
N HIS A 293 -10.87 -15.69 -27.44
CA HIS A 293 -11.42 -15.46 -26.10
C HIS A 293 -12.87 -15.97 -26.03
N ASN A 294 -13.16 -16.82 -25.04
CA ASN A 294 -14.50 -17.38 -24.83
C ASN A 294 -15.40 -16.49 -23.95
N PHE A 295 -15.06 -15.20 -23.83
CA PHE A 295 -15.80 -14.19 -23.08
C PHE A 295 -15.74 -12.83 -23.77
N VAL A 296 -16.69 -11.95 -23.45
CA VAL A 296 -16.70 -10.55 -23.89
C VAL A 296 -16.77 -9.60 -22.69
N PRO A 297 -15.87 -8.61 -22.58
CA PRO A 297 -15.95 -7.53 -21.59
C PRO A 297 -17.16 -6.62 -21.85
N ILE A 298 -17.92 -6.31 -20.80
CA ILE A 298 -19.08 -5.40 -20.88
C ILE A 298 -18.80 -4.11 -20.13
N VAL A 299 -19.13 -2.99 -20.76
CA VAL A 299 -18.94 -1.64 -20.20
C VAL A 299 -20.23 -0.82 -20.22
N ASP A 300 -20.29 0.23 -19.40
CA ASP A 300 -21.36 1.21 -19.46
C ASP A 300 -21.12 2.32 -20.51
N GLU A 301 -22.00 3.32 -20.55
CA GLU A 301 -21.92 4.47 -21.47
C GLU A 301 -20.64 5.31 -21.27
N PHE A 302 -20.02 5.25 -20.08
CA PHE A 302 -18.79 5.97 -19.73
C PHE A 302 -17.52 5.12 -19.86
N LYS A 303 -17.65 3.89 -20.40
CA LYS A 303 -16.62 2.85 -20.53
C LYS A 303 -16.17 2.22 -19.21
N TYR A 304 -16.93 2.37 -18.13
CA TYR A 304 -16.65 1.69 -16.88
C TYR A 304 -16.87 0.19 -17.01
N PHE A 305 -15.94 -0.61 -16.49
CA PHE A 305 -16.01 -2.06 -16.56
C PHE A 305 -17.10 -2.61 -15.63
N LEU A 306 -18.06 -3.36 -16.18
CA LEU A 306 -19.19 -3.92 -15.40
C LEU A 306 -19.04 -5.42 -15.13
N GLY A 307 -18.31 -6.13 -15.98
CA GLY A 307 -18.13 -7.59 -15.89
C GLY A 307 -17.99 -8.24 -17.27
N ILE A 308 -18.22 -9.54 -17.33
CA ILE A 308 -18.08 -10.32 -18.56
C ILE A 308 -19.27 -11.21 -18.86
N ILE A 309 -19.45 -11.52 -20.14
CA ILE A 309 -20.40 -12.54 -20.61
C ILE A 309 -19.60 -13.66 -21.27
N TYR A 310 -19.86 -14.91 -20.86
CA TYR A 310 -19.20 -16.07 -21.47
C TYR A 310 -19.96 -16.57 -22.71
N GLU A 311 -19.20 -17.04 -23.70
CA GLU A 311 -19.75 -17.61 -24.93
C GLU A 311 -20.65 -18.83 -24.64
N SER A 312 -20.29 -19.65 -23.65
CA SER A 312 -21.04 -20.84 -23.26
C SER A 312 -22.46 -20.53 -22.75
N ASP A 313 -22.66 -19.38 -22.12
CA ASP A 313 -23.96 -18.94 -21.62
C ASP A 313 -24.85 -18.46 -22.77
N ILE A 314 -24.24 -17.84 -23.80
CA ILE A 314 -24.95 -17.41 -25.01
C ILE A 314 -25.27 -18.59 -25.94
N LYS A 315 -24.38 -19.57 -26.08
CA LYS A 315 -24.59 -20.79 -26.87
C LYS A 315 -25.85 -21.54 -26.42
N LYS A 316 -26.13 -21.62 -25.12
CA LYS A 316 -27.37 -22.24 -24.59
C LYS A 316 -28.64 -21.58 -25.11
N ILE A 317 -28.60 -20.27 -25.38
CA ILE A 317 -29.73 -19.50 -25.91
C ILE A 317 -29.87 -19.74 -27.41
N SER A 318 -28.77 -19.73 -28.16
CA SER A 318 -28.80 -19.91 -29.62
C SER A 318 -29.32 -21.27 -30.06
N TYR A 319 -29.11 -22.31 -29.25
CA TYR A 319 -29.62 -23.67 -29.51
C TYR A 319 -31.04 -23.92 -28.98
N SER A 320 -31.67 -22.95 -28.31
CA SER A 320 -33.04 -23.10 -27.81
C SER A 320 -34.08 -23.00 -28.95
N GLN A 321 -35.24 -23.63 -28.75
CA GLN A 321 -36.30 -23.78 -29.77
C GLN A 321 -36.84 -22.43 -30.34
N TYR A 322 -36.56 -21.31 -29.66
CA TYR A 322 -36.93 -19.94 -30.06
C TYR A 322 -35.72 -18.98 -30.14
N GLY A 323 -34.49 -19.48 -30.04
CA GLY A 323 -33.27 -18.68 -29.86
C GLY A 323 -32.98 -17.70 -31.01
N LEU A 324 -33.16 -18.14 -32.25
CA LEU A 324 -32.98 -17.32 -33.45
C LEU A 324 -34.05 -16.22 -33.58
N SER A 325 -35.27 -16.49 -33.14
CA SER A 325 -36.40 -15.55 -33.14
C SER A 325 -36.27 -14.49 -32.04
N LEU A 326 -35.70 -14.87 -30.88
CA LEU A 326 -35.40 -13.98 -29.77
C LEU A 326 -34.20 -13.06 -30.05
N ALA A 327 -33.18 -13.57 -30.76
CA ALA A 327 -32.01 -12.79 -31.19
C ALA A 327 -32.36 -11.64 -32.16
N GLN A 328 -33.45 -11.77 -32.91
CA GLN A 328 -33.93 -10.77 -33.87
C GLN A 328 -34.81 -9.68 -33.23
N ASN A 329 -35.16 -9.81 -31.94
CA ASN A 329 -36.07 -8.90 -31.27
C ASN A 329 -35.30 -7.76 -30.60
N GLN A 330 -35.43 -6.53 -31.12
CA GLN A 330 -34.65 -5.36 -30.66
C GLN A 330 -34.91 -4.97 -29.19
N ASN A 331 -36.01 -5.42 -28.60
CA ASN A 331 -36.36 -5.14 -27.19
C ASN A 331 -35.72 -6.08 -26.16
N PHE A 332 -34.80 -6.97 -26.57
CA PHE A 332 -34.19 -7.95 -25.66
C PHE A 332 -32.95 -7.43 -24.89
N SER A 333 -32.59 -6.16 -25.06
CA SER A 333 -31.45 -5.50 -24.40
C SER A 333 -31.53 -5.54 -22.86
N THR A 334 -32.74 -5.57 -22.29
CA THR A 334 -32.95 -5.67 -20.82
C THR A 334 -32.62 -7.04 -20.23
N THR A 335 -32.36 -8.08 -21.03
CA THR A 335 -32.16 -9.46 -20.55
C THR A 335 -30.68 -9.83 -20.36
N LEU A 336 -29.74 -9.02 -20.88
CA LEU A 336 -28.31 -9.31 -20.86
C LEU A 336 -27.66 -9.17 -19.48
N LEU A 337 -28.20 -8.28 -18.63
CA LEU A 337 -27.77 -8.14 -17.24
C LEU A 337 -27.83 -9.46 -16.45
N LYS A 338 -28.71 -10.40 -16.84
CA LYS A 338 -28.83 -11.72 -16.20
C LYS A 338 -27.65 -12.65 -16.47
N TYR A 339 -26.89 -12.40 -17.54
CA TYR A 339 -25.76 -13.21 -17.96
C TYR A 339 -24.42 -12.55 -17.65
N LEU A 340 -24.45 -11.30 -17.18
CA LEU A 340 -23.27 -10.59 -16.71
C LEU A 340 -22.74 -11.29 -15.46
N LYS A 341 -21.50 -11.76 -15.53
CA LYS A 341 -20.79 -12.33 -14.39
C LYS A 341 -19.73 -11.35 -13.89
N PRO A 342 -19.58 -11.21 -12.56
CA PRO A 342 -18.48 -10.43 -12.01
C PRO A 342 -17.16 -11.08 -12.43
N ALA A 343 -16.18 -10.23 -12.75
CA ALA A 343 -14.84 -10.66 -13.13
C ALA A 343 -13.81 -9.89 -12.33
N LEU A 344 -12.69 -10.55 -12.01
CA LEU A 344 -11.61 -9.91 -11.27
C LEU A 344 -10.96 -8.82 -12.14
N SER A 345 -11.04 -7.58 -11.68
CA SER A 345 -10.39 -6.44 -12.33
C SER A 345 -9.42 -5.75 -11.38
N VAL A 346 -8.30 -5.26 -11.92
CA VAL A 346 -7.26 -4.55 -11.18
C VAL A 346 -6.88 -3.26 -11.92
N GLU A 347 -6.66 -2.19 -11.16
CA GLU A 347 -6.16 -0.93 -11.70
C GLU A 347 -4.71 -1.06 -12.16
N ILE A 348 -4.41 -0.56 -13.37
CA ILE A 348 -3.05 -0.56 -13.93
C ILE A 348 -2.04 0.17 -13.03
N SER A 349 -2.50 1.13 -12.23
CA SER A 349 -1.66 1.88 -11.30
C SER A 349 -1.23 1.09 -10.07
N TRP A 350 -1.79 -0.09 -9.82
CA TRP A 350 -1.43 -0.92 -8.66
C TRP A 350 -0.07 -1.63 -8.81
N GLY A 351 0.51 -1.63 -10.01
CA GLY A 351 1.81 -2.25 -10.28
C GLY A 351 1.76 -3.78 -10.37
N ILE A 352 2.90 -4.37 -10.74
CA ILE A 352 3.00 -5.81 -11.04
C ILE A 352 2.76 -6.68 -9.78
N ASP A 353 3.33 -6.29 -8.65
CA ASP A 353 3.32 -7.13 -7.43
C ASP A 353 1.88 -7.36 -6.92
N LYS A 354 1.07 -6.30 -6.85
CA LYS A 354 -0.33 -6.38 -6.42
C LYS A 354 -1.21 -7.15 -7.42
N ILE A 355 -0.92 -7.08 -8.72
CA ILE A 355 -1.64 -7.87 -9.74
C ILE A 355 -1.37 -9.36 -9.57
N LEU A 356 -0.11 -9.75 -9.34
CA LEU A 356 0.28 -11.13 -9.10
C LEU A 356 -0.35 -11.67 -7.81
N GLU A 357 -0.41 -10.85 -6.77
CA GLU A 357 -1.09 -11.17 -5.52
C GLU A 357 -2.60 -11.38 -5.72
N MET A 358 -3.30 -10.43 -6.35
CA MET A 358 -4.73 -10.52 -6.66
C MET A 358 -5.07 -11.76 -7.50
N TYR A 359 -4.17 -12.17 -8.40
CA TYR A 359 -4.33 -13.40 -9.18
C TYR A 359 -4.25 -14.64 -8.31
N ASN A 360 -3.20 -14.74 -7.48
CA ASN A 360 -2.94 -15.91 -6.65
C ASN A 360 -4.05 -16.16 -5.62
N LEU A 361 -4.67 -15.08 -5.10
CA LEU A 361 -5.78 -15.18 -4.15
C LEU A 361 -7.07 -15.75 -4.79
N ASN A 362 -7.26 -15.59 -6.09
CA ASN A 362 -8.48 -16.00 -6.82
C ASN A 362 -8.24 -17.16 -7.80
N PHE A 363 -7.27 -18.03 -7.50
CA PHE A 363 -6.77 -19.07 -8.41
C PHE A 363 -7.84 -20.09 -8.89
N GLN A 364 -8.97 -20.21 -8.20
CA GLN A 364 -9.89 -21.32 -8.41
C GLN A 364 -10.72 -21.29 -9.71
N ASN A 365 -10.75 -20.21 -10.52
CA ASN A 365 -11.52 -20.21 -11.78
C ASN A 365 -11.26 -19.04 -12.77
N SER A 366 -10.21 -18.23 -12.61
CA SER A 366 -9.99 -17.08 -13.49
C SER A 366 -9.13 -17.43 -14.70
N LEU A 367 -9.54 -16.97 -15.90
CA LEU A 367 -8.76 -17.11 -17.14
C LEU A 367 -7.55 -16.13 -17.20
N GLY A 368 -7.52 -15.18 -16.26
CA GLY A 368 -6.61 -14.04 -16.21
C GLY A 368 -7.24 -12.89 -15.40
N ILE A 369 -6.69 -11.69 -15.54
CA ILE A 369 -7.13 -10.47 -14.83
C ILE A 369 -7.53 -9.38 -15.82
N PHE A 370 -8.65 -8.71 -15.58
CA PHE A 370 -9.04 -7.53 -16.35
C PHE A 370 -8.32 -6.28 -15.81
N ILE A 371 -7.84 -5.42 -16.70
CA ILE A 371 -7.12 -4.22 -16.32
C ILE A 371 -7.99 -3.00 -16.56
N THR A 372 -8.06 -2.14 -15.55
CA THR A 372 -8.77 -0.87 -15.60
C THR A 372 -7.82 0.31 -15.41
N HIS A 373 -8.24 1.47 -15.89
CA HIS A 373 -7.61 2.74 -15.58
C HIS A 373 -8.70 3.73 -15.15
N CYS A 374 -8.71 4.08 -13.86
CA CYS A 374 -9.80 4.84 -13.24
C CYS A 374 -11.18 4.21 -13.51
N ASP A 375 -11.29 2.90 -13.26
CA ASP A 375 -12.44 2.00 -13.52
C ASP A 375 -12.84 1.84 -14.99
N LYS A 376 -12.20 2.58 -15.91
CA LYS A 376 -12.43 2.40 -17.34
C LYS A 376 -11.72 1.16 -17.83
N TYR A 377 -12.41 0.35 -18.60
CA TYR A 377 -11.84 -0.87 -19.16
C TYR A 377 -10.66 -0.55 -20.08
N LEU A 378 -9.51 -1.18 -19.82
CA LEU A 378 -8.28 -1.00 -20.58
C LEU A 378 -7.91 -2.25 -21.39
N GLY A 379 -8.06 -3.43 -20.80
CA GLY A 379 -7.70 -4.69 -21.45
C GLY A 379 -7.73 -5.89 -20.51
N PHE A 380 -7.04 -6.96 -20.90
CA PHE A 380 -7.00 -8.23 -20.18
C PHE A 380 -5.56 -8.79 -20.14
N ILE A 381 -5.12 -9.33 -19.02
CA ILE A 381 -3.84 -10.04 -18.89
C ILE A 381 -4.14 -11.51 -18.63
N ASN A 382 -3.75 -12.37 -19.57
CA ASN A 382 -3.89 -13.81 -19.45
C ASN A 382 -2.87 -14.43 -18.47
N LEU A 383 -3.12 -15.67 -18.05
CA LEU A 383 -2.25 -16.41 -17.12
C LEU A 383 -0.78 -16.51 -17.59
N ASN A 384 -0.53 -16.72 -18.89
CA ASN A 384 0.84 -16.86 -19.41
C ASN A 384 1.61 -15.55 -19.32
N SER A 385 0.94 -14.43 -19.60
CA SER A 385 1.50 -13.08 -19.42
C SER A 385 1.80 -12.81 -17.94
N LEU A 386 0.90 -13.17 -17.03
CA LEU A 386 1.14 -13.05 -15.58
C LEU A 386 2.35 -13.87 -15.11
N LEU A 387 2.48 -15.12 -15.55
CA LEU A 387 3.64 -15.97 -15.22
C LEU A 387 4.95 -15.37 -15.76
N THR A 388 4.91 -14.84 -16.98
CA THR A 388 6.08 -14.18 -17.58
C THR A 388 6.47 -12.91 -16.82
N MET A 389 5.48 -12.11 -16.41
CA MET A 389 5.68 -10.91 -15.59
C MET A 389 6.27 -11.26 -14.22
N SER A 390 5.74 -12.29 -13.55
CA SER A 390 6.27 -12.80 -12.28
C SER A 390 7.73 -13.24 -12.41
N TYR A 391 8.05 -13.99 -13.47
CA TYR A 391 9.41 -14.42 -13.74
C TYR A 391 10.36 -13.23 -13.99
N LYS A 392 9.97 -12.27 -14.83
CA LYS A 392 10.75 -11.03 -15.05
C LYS A 392 10.95 -10.24 -13.77
N ARG A 393 9.91 -10.12 -12.93
CA ARG A 393 9.96 -9.42 -11.65
C ARG A 393 10.89 -10.08 -10.66
N ASN A 394 10.85 -11.41 -10.55
CA ASN A 394 11.78 -12.17 -9.72
C ASN A 394 13.23 -12.04 -10.20
N ILE A 395 13.46 -12.00 -11.52
CA ILE A 395 14.77 -11.67 -12.07
C ILE A 395 15.17 -10.25 -11.67
N GLU A 396 14.28 -9.26 -11.79
CA GLU A 396 14.59 -7.87 -11.43
C GLU A 396 15.01 -7.75 -9.95
N ILE A 397 14.26 -8.37 -9.04
CA ILE A 397 14.57 -8.41 -7.60
C ILE A 397 15.92 -9.11 -7.37
N ALA A 398 16.13 -10.28 -7.99
CA ALA A 398 17.37 -11.02 -7.89
C ALA A 398 18.57 -10.29 -8.53
N THR A 399 18.35 -9.47 -9.55
CA THR A 399 19.41 -8.68 -10.20
C THR A 399 19.83 -7.46 -9.38
N ASN A 400 19.02 -7.01 -8.42
CA ASN A 400 19.26 -5.83 -7.60
C ASN A 400 19.85 -6.14 -6.21
N GLN A 401 19.98 -7.42 -5.86
CA GLN A 401 20.60 -7.92 -4.63
C GLN A 401 21.77 -8.83 -4.96
N ASN A 402 22.73 -8.91 -4.05
CA ASN A 402 23.79 -9.90 -4.14
C ASN A 402 23.22 -11.31 -3.82
N PRO A 403 23.41 -12.31 -4.70
CA PRO A 403 22.74 -13.62 -4.58
C PRO A 403 23.13 -14.41 -3.33
N LEU A 404 24.32 -14.15 -2.77
CA LEU A 404 24.82 -14.86 -1.59
C LEU A 404 24.39 -14.17 -0.29
N THR A 405 24.56 -12.85 -0.20
CA THR A 405 24.35 -12.10 1.05
C THR A 405 22.96 -11.47 1.17
N LYS A 406 22.19 -11.40 0.07
CA LYS A 406 20.92 -10.65 -0.06
C LYS A 406 21.04 -9.14 0.18
N LEU A 407 22.26 -8.62 0.36
CA LEU A 407 22.51 -7.19 0.49
C LEU A 407 22.26 -6.47 -0.85
N PRO A 408 21.90 -5.18 -0.82
CA PRO A 408 21.83 -4.31 -2.00
C PRO A 408 23.06 -4.43 -2.92
N GLY A 409 22.83 -4.43 -4.24
CA GLY A 409 23.88 -4.45 -5.26
C GLY A 409 24.18 -3.08 -5.89
N ASN A 410 24.94 -3.08 -6.99
CA ASN A 410 25.52 -1.88 -7.63
C ASN A 410 24.52 -0.75 -7.94
N LYS A 411 23.34 -1.08 -8.50
CA LYS A 411 22.33 -0.06 -8.84
C LYS A 411 21.84 0.73 -7.62
N GLN A 412 21.75 0.09 -6.45
CA GLN A 412 21.33 0.77 -5.22
C GLN A 412 22.46 1.64 -4.65
N ILE A 413 23.71 1.20 -4.81
CA ILE A 413 24.90 1.98 -4.45
C ILE A 413 24.96 3.27 -5.28
N GLU A 414 24.77 3.19 -6.60
CA GLU A 414 24.76 4.38 -7.48
C GLU A 414 23.69 5.40 -7.06
N ARG A 415 22.48 4.92 -6.69
CA ARG A 415 21.42 5.78 -6.16
C ARG A 415 21.79 6.44 -4.83
N PHE A 416 22.39 5.68 -3.91
CA PHE A 416 22.83 6.21 -2.61
C PHE A 416 23.90 7.30 -2.80
N ILE A 417 24.90 7.04 -3.64
CA ILE A 417 25.94 8.01 -3.99
C ILE A 417 25.29 9.26 -4.58
N GLY A 418 24.44 9.11 -5.59
CA GLY A 418 23.75 10.23 -6.23
C GLY A 418 22.92 11.09 -5.26
N ASN A 419 22.23 10.48 -4.30
CA ASN A 419 21.47 11.19 -3.27
C ASN A 419 22.38 11.92 -2.26
N SER A 420 23.51 11.31 -1.91
CA SER A 420 24.51 11.91 -1.01
C SER A 420 25.03 13.24 -1.58
N PHE A 421 25.22 13.31 -2.90
CA PHE A 421 25.65 14.54 -3.58
C PHE A 421 24.53 15.58 -3.82
N ARG A 422 23.25 15.24 -3.62
CA ARG A 422 22.15 16.22 -3.69
C ARG A 422 21.92 16.93 -2.36
N ASN A 423 22.19 16.27 -1.24
CA ASN A 423 21.90 16.75 0.12
C ASN A 423 23.11 17.37 0.84
N ILE A 424 24.19 17.66 0.12
CA ILE A 424 25.49 18.10 0.67
C ILE A 424 25.40 19.40 1.50
N GLN A 425 24.41 20.26 1.23
CA GLN A 425 24.26 21.53 1.97
C GLN A 425 23.79 21.36 3.41
N ILE A 426 23.28 20.18 3.79
CA ILE A 426 22.63 19.95 5.09
C ILE A 426 23.38 18.90 5.92
N ASN A 427 23.93 17.86 5.28
CA ASN A 427 24.41 16.66 5.96
C ASN A 427 25.81 16.24 5.50
N THR A 428 26.68 15.81 6.42
CA THR A 428 27.96 15.15 6.10
C THR A 428 27.72 13.66 5.89
N THR A 429 28.21 13.12 4.76
CA THR A 429 28.05 11.69 4.44
C THR A 429 29.41 11.00 4.38
N HIS A 430 29.54 9.87 5.05
CA HIS A 430 30.73 9.03 5.02
C HIS A 430 30.43 7.76 4.22
N ILE A 431 31.27 7.50 3.23
CA ILE A 431 31.23 6.29 2.40
C ILE A 431 32.42 5.42 2.76
N ILE A 432 32.15 4.16 3.05
CA ILE A 432 33.15 3.19 3.48
C ILE A 432 33.16 2.05 2.47
N TYR A 433 34.34 1.75 1.93
CA TYR A 433 34.57 0.57 1.10
C TYR A 433 35.46 -0.43 1.81
N PHE A 434 35.04 -1.69 1.78
CA PHE A 434 35.76 -2.82 2.32
C PHE A 434 36.16 -3.78 1.20
N ASP A 435 37.38 -4.31 1.29
CA ASP A 435 37.93 -5.31 0.34
C ASP A 435 38.79 -6.33 1.11
N PHE A 436 38.56 -7.62 0.91
CA PHE A 436 39.33 -8.66 1.61
C PHE A 436 40.77 -8.77 1.10
N ASN A 437 41.71 -8.83 2.03
CA ASN A 437 43.10 -9.13 1.73
C ASN A 437 43.27 -10.64 1.52
N ASP A 438 44.04 -11.01 0.49
CA ASP A 438 44.44 -12.39 0.19
C ASP A 438 43.28 -13.40 0.03
N PHE A 439 42.10 -12.94 -0.40
CA PHE A 439 40.91 -13.79 -0.50
C PHE A 439 40.99 -14.88 -1.59
N LYS A 440 41.64 -14.58 -2.72
CA LYS A 440 41.86 -15.58 -3.77
C LYS A 440 42.74 -16.75 -3.28
N PRO A 441 43.94 -16.52 -2.70
CA PRO A 441 44.73 -17.57 -2.07
C PRO A 441 43.94 -18.41 -1.05
N PHE A 442 43.07 -17.77 -0.25
CA PHE A 442 42.20 -18.47 0.68
C PHE A 442 41.22 -19.42 -0.02
N ASN A 443 40.53 -18.95 -1.06
CA ASN A 443 39.62 -19.78 -1.86
C ASN A 443 40.33 -20.92 -2.59
N ASP A 444 41.57 -20.70 -3.05
CA ASP A 444 42.37 -21.71 -3.73
C ASP A 444 42.73 -22.89 -2.80
N ILE A 445 42.88 -22.64 -1.50
CA ILE A 445 43.21 -23.67 -0.48
C ILE A 445 41.96 -24.30 0.13
N TYR A 446 41.02 -23.47 0.60
CA TYR A 446 39.87 -23.91 1.40
C TYR A 446 38.59 -24.12 0.59
N GLY A 447 38.62 -23.74 -0.70
CA GLY A 447 37.50 -23.84 -1.61
C GLY A 447 36.46 -22.74 -1.44
N PHE A 448 35.69 -22.49 -2.50
CA PHE A 448 34.66 -21.44 -2.56
C PHE A 448 33.61 -21.54 -1.46
N ARG A 449 33.30 -22.74 -0.95
CA ARG A 449 32.35 -22.90 0.18
C ARG A 449 32.81 -22.22 1.46
N GLN A 450 34.10 -22.28 1.77
CA GLN A 450 34.66 -21.55 2.91
C GLN A 450 34.79 -20.06 2.60
N GLY A 451 35.07 -19.71 1.34
CA GLY A 451 34.98 -18.35 0.82
C GLY A 451 33.62 -17.70 1.09
N ASP A 452 32.55 -18.37 0.66
CA ASP A 452 31.17 -17.90 0.84
C ASP A 452 30.83 -17.72 2.31
N ARG A 453 31.33 -18.59 3.20
CA ARG A 453 31.19 -18.41 4.65
C ARG A 453 31.90 -17.17 5.17
N ALA A 454 33.10 -16.84 4.66
CA ALA A 454 33.78 -15.60 5.04
C ALA A 454 32.95 -14.37 4.64
N ILE A 455 32.41 -14.37 3.42
CA ILE A 455 31.53 -13.32 2.91
C ILE A 455 30.27 -13.17 3.79
N LEU A 456 29.63 -14.29 4.15
CA LEU A 456 28.43 -14.29 5.00
C LEU A 456 28.72 -13.77 6.41
N ILE A 457 29.81 -14.23 7.05
CA ILE A 457 30.25 -13.74 8.37
C ILE A 457 30.45 -12.24 8.33
N PHE A 458 31.08 -11.72 7.27
CA PHE A 458 31.30 -10.29 7.14
C PHE A 458 30.00 -9.52 6.92
N SER A 459 29.09 -10.03 6.08
CA SER A 459 27.78 -9.41 5.87
C SER A 459 26.95 -9.32 7.16
N GLU A 460 27.01 -10.36 8.01
CA GLU A 460 26.33 -10.40 9.30
C GLU A 460 26.99 -9.43 10.29
N LEU A 461 28.33 -9.37 10.28
CA LEU A 461 29.10 -8.44 11.11
C LEU A 461 28.75 -6.99 10.79
N LEU A 462 28.71 -6.61 9.52
CA LEU A 462 28.33 -5.26 9.08
C LEU A 462 26.92 -4.92 9.57
N GLN A 463 25.94 -5.80 9.34
CA GLN A 463 24.55 -5.60 9.76
C GLN A 463 24.39 -5.52 11.28
N LYS A 464 25.25 -6.19 12.05
CA LYS A 464 25.21 -6.18 13.51
C LYS A 464 25.85 -4.93 14.12
N ARG A 465 26.94 -4.44 13.52
CA ARG A 465 27.75 -3.34 14.07
C ARG A 465 27.27 -1.97 13.63
N TYR A 466 26.89 -1.83 12.36
CA TYR A 466 26.43 -0.54 11.88
C TYR A 466 24.98 -0.27 12.31
N PRO A 467 24.64 1.00 12.60
CA PRO A 467 23.28 1.40 12.96
C PRO A 467 22.24 1.05 11.87
N ASN A 468 20.98 0.84 12.25
CA ASN A 468 19.91 0.47 11.31
C ASN A 468 19.62 1.51 10.21
N ASN A 469 20.04 2.76 10.39
CA ASN A 469 19.94 3.81 9.38
C ASN A 469 21.14 3.87 8.42
N SER A 470 22.14 2.99 8.58
CA SER A 470 23.25 2.86 7.65
C SER A 470 22.82 2.11 6.38
N PHE A 471 23.40 2.49 5.24
CA PHE A 471 23.21 1.79 3.98
C PHE A 471 24.32 0.77 3.78
N ILE A 472 24.03 -0.52 3.94
CA ILE A 472 25.00 -1.62 3.79
C ILE A 472 24.72 -2.33 2.46
N ALA A 473 25.76 -2.56 1.66
CA ALA A 473 25.64 -3.15 0.34
C ALA A 473 26.83 -4.08 0.02
N HIS A 474 26.62 -5.00 -0.93
CA HIS A 474 27.63 -5.94 -1.40
C HIS A 474 27.74 -5.85 -2.93
N ILE A 475 28.88 -5.34 -3.39
CA ILE A 475 29.19 -5.07 -4.80
C ILE A 475 29.40 -6.38 -5.55
N GLY A 476 30.29 -7.24 -5.03
CA GLY A 476 30.55 -8.57 -5.55
C GLY A 476 31.87 -9.14 -5.04
N GLY A 477 31.96 -10.47 -4.94
CA GLY A 477 33.16 -11.15 -4.45
C GLY A 477 33.49 -10.75 -3.01
N ASP A 478 34.58 -10.01 -2.84
CA ASP A 478 35.14 -9.49 -1.59
C ASP A 478 34.88 -7.98 -1.38
N ASP A 479 34.21 -7.29 -2.30
CA ASP A 479 33.93 -5.85 -2.22
C ASP A 479 32.60 -5.55 -1.50
N PHE A 480 32.66 -4.80 -0.41
CA PHE A 480 31.49 -4.32 0.35
C PHE A 480 31.47 -2.79 0.47
N PHE A 481 30.28 -2.25 0.71
CA PHE A 481 30.00 -0.82 0.79
C PHE A 481 29.15 -0.50 2.01
N VAL A 482 29.49 0.55 2.74
CA VAL A 482 28.68 1.10 3.82
C VAL A 482 28.57 2.62 3.68
N GLY A 483 27.35 3.16 3.76
CA GLY A 483 27.07 4.59 3.75
C GLY A 483 26.46 5.05 5.08
N LEU A 484 26.99 6.14 5.63
CA LEU A 484 26.55 6.75 6.89
C LEU A 484 26.31 8.25 6.69
N THR A 485 25.13 8.73 7.05
CA THR A 485 24.75 10.15 7.00
C THR A 485 24.64 10.71 8.40
N ASP A 486 25.16 11.92 8.63
CA ASP A 486 25.09 12.65 9.91
C ASP A 486 25.81 11.99 11.10
N PHE A 487 26.93 11.33 10.81
CA PHE A 487 27.84 10.81 11.83
C PHE A 487 29.13 11.63 11.88
N ALA A 488 29.68 11.81 13.10
CA ALA A 488 30.99 12.42 13.26
C ALA A 488 32.09 11.45 12.77
N PHE A 489 33.10 11.99 12.08
CA PHE A 489 34.18 11.19 11.50
C PHE A 489 34.87 10.27 12.53
N GLU A 490 35.09 10.75 13.76
CA GLU A 490 35.73 10.00 14.85
C GLU A 490 34.95 8.72 15.20
N ASP A 491 33.62 8.80 15.24
CA ASP A 491 32.75 7.65 15.50
C ASP A 491 32.77 6.67 14.32
N VAL A 492 32.74 7.20 13.09
CA VAL A 492 32.81 6.39 11.87
C VAL A 492 34.13 5.63 11.81
N PHE A 493 35.25 6.32 12.04
CA PHE A 493 36.58 5.72 12.02
C PHE A 493 36.71 4.61 13.07
N LYS A 494 36.28 4.88 14.30
CA LYS A 494 36.32 3.91 15.40
C LYS A 494 35.46 2.67 15.10
N LEU A 495 34.22 2.87 14.64
CA LEU A 495 33.31 1.79 14.29
C LEU A 495 33.88 0.91 13.17
N THR A 496 34.50 1.57 12.18
CA THR A 496 35.13 0.91 11.04
C THR A 496 36.34 0.07 11.44
N LEU A 497 37.20 0.62 12.32
CA LEU A 497 38.35 -0.08 12.88
C LEU A 497 37.93 -1.29 13.73
N ASP A 498 36.87 -1.14 14.54
CA ASP A 498 36.32 -2.23 15.34
C ASP A 498 35.83 -3.39 14.44
N VAL A 499 35.15 -3.06 13.34
CA VAL A 499 34.70 -4.04 12.33
C VAL A 499 35.88 -4.75 11.65
N GLN A 500 36.94 -4.03 11.27
CA GLN A 500 38.16 -4.64 10.72
C GLN A 500 38.76 -5.67 11.67
N ASN A 501 38.93 -5.29 12.95
CA ASN A 501 39.54 -6.15 13.97
C ASN A 501 38.67 -7.37 14.29
N GLU A 502 37.35 -7.19 14.42
CA GLU A 502 36.43 -8.30 14.70
C GLU A 502 36.32 -9.27 13.53
N PHE A 503 36.38 -8.79 12.30
CA PHE A 503 36.43 -9.66 11.13
C PHE A 503 37.70 -10.51 11.11
N GLU A 504 38.87 -9.91 11.35
CA GLU A 504 40.14 -10.65 11.41
C GLU A 504 40.09 -11.76 12.48
N TYR A 505 39.51 -11.47 13.65
CA TYR A 505 39.31 -12.48 14.70
C TYR A 505 38.32 -13.58 14.29
N SER A 506 37.18 -13.19 13.71
CA SER A 506 36.13 -14.13 13.32
C SER A 506 36.56 -15.03 12.15
N ALA A 507 37.30 -14.48 11.20
CA ALA A 507 37.79 -15.19 10.03
C ALA A 507 38.83 -16.28 10.39
N LYS A 508 39.59 -16.11 11.49
CA LYS A 508 40.48 -17.17 12.02
C LYS A 508 39.73 -18.47 12.28
N ASN A 509 38.42 -18.43 12.57
CA ASN A 509 37.65 -19.66 12.78
C ASN A 509 37.46 -20.52 11.52
N LEU A 510 37.66 -19.96 10.33
CA LEU A 510 37.48 -20.64 9.04
C LEU A 510 38.68 -21.51 8.63
N TYR A 511 39.83 -21.32 9.28
CA TYR A 511 41.07 -22.04 8.99
C TYR A 511 41.17 -23.39 9.71
N SER A 512 42.09 -24.25 9.27
CA SER A 512 42.50 -25.44 10.00
C SER A 512 43.20 -25.07 11.32
N LYS A 513 43.37 -26.02 12.24
CA LYS A 513 44.12 -25.75 13.49
C LYS A 513 45.59 -25.41 13.21
N GLU A 514 46.19 -26.11 12.25
CA GLU A 514 47.59 -25.93 11.85
C GLU A 514 47.86 -24.52 11.29
N ASP A 515 47.03 -24.07 10.34
CA ASP A 515 47.20 -22.74 9.71
C ASP A 515 46.93 -21.59 10.68
N LYS A 516 46.05 -21.80 11.69
CA LYS A 516 45.82 -20.83 12.76
C LYS A 516 47.04 -20.64 13.65
N GLU A 517 47.74 -21.72 13.99
CA GLU A 517 48.92 -21.69 14.84
C GLU A 517 50.13 -21.08 14.10
N ILE A 518 50.25 -21.36 12.81
CA ILE A 518 51.33 -20.85 11.96
C ILE A 518 51.09 -19.38 11.56
N GLY A 519 49.83 -18.95 11.45
CA GLY A 519 49.46 -17.54 11.20
C GLY A 519 49.56 -17.10 9.75
N TYR A 520 49.81 -18.02 8.81
CA TYR A 520 49.82 -17.77 7.36
C TYR A 520 49.41 -19.03 6.60
N ILE A 521 48.99 -18.86 5.35
CA ILE A 521 48.71 -19.94 4.41
C ILE A 521 49.74 -19.97 3.29
N VAL A 522 50.08 -21.17 2.81
CA VAL A 522 51.06 -21.35 1.73
C VAL A 522 50.31 -21.64 0.43
N SER A 523 50.30 -20.67 -0.49
CA SER A 523 49.63 -20.82 -1.79
C SER A 523 50.54 -20.37 -2.94
N LYS A 524 50.14 -20.66 -4.18
CA LYS A 524 50.83 -20.17 -5.38
C LYS A 524 50.32 -18.79 -5.76
N ASP A 525 51.23 -17.88 -6.06
CA ASP A 525 50.88 -16.57 -6.63
C ASP A 525 50.44 -16.67 -8.11
N ARG A 526 50.10 -15.52 -8.72
CA ARG A 526 49.69 -15.44 -10.14
C ARG A 526 50.77 -15.91 -11.13
N PHE A 527 52.02 -16.10 -10.69
CA PHE A 527 53.16 -16.57 -11.48
C PHE A 527 53.55 -18.01 -11.14
N GLY A 528 52.75 -18.71 -10.33
CA GLY A 528 52.98 -20.10 -9.94
C GLY A 528 54.03 -20.29 -8.85
N THR A 529 54.53 -19.20 -8.25
CA THR A 529 55.54 -19.25 -7.19
C THR A 529 54.87 -19.42 -5.84
N THR A 530 55.33 -20.37 -5.04
CA THR A 530 54.83 -20.61 -3.69
C THR A 530 55.22 -19.45 -2.77
N ARG A 531 54.24 -18.80 -2.13
CA ARG A 531 54.43 -17.71 -1.17
C ARG A 531 53.57 -17.93 0.07
N ASN A 532 53.98 -17.28 1.16
CA ASN A 532 53.20 -17.20 2.38
C ASN A 532 52.25 -16.01 2.28
N PHE A 533 50.95 -16.24 2.47
CA PHE A 533 49.90 -15.24 2.52
C PHE A 533 49.36 -15.13 3.94
N ASN A 534 49.02 -13.93 4.37
CA ASN A 534 48.49 -13.73 5.72
C ASN A 534 47.09 -14.35 5.84
N LEU A 535 46.63 -14.53 7.07
CA LEU A 535 45.24 -14.89 7.31
C LEU A 535 44.31 -13.77 6.83
N LEU A 536 43.07 -14.15 6.52
CA LEU A 536 42.07 -13.27 5.97
C LEU A 536 41.87 -12.05 6.87
N SER A 537 41.99 -10.88 6.26
CA SER A 537 41.70 -9.59 6.88
C SER A 537 40.95 -8.74 5.86
N VAL A 538 40.45 -7.59 6.29
CA VAL A 538 39.72 -6.67 5.40
C VAL A 538 40.43 -5.32 5.40
N SER A 539 40.72 -4.81 4.20
CA SER A 539 41.18 -3.45 3.99
C SER A 539 39.98 -2.51 3.91
N CYS A 540 40.15 -1.28 4.38
CA CYS A 540 39.07 -0.32 4.46
C CYS A 540 39.50 1.08 4.00
N SER A 541 38.62 1.74 3.26
CA SER A 541 38.76 3.15 2.85
C SER A 541 37.50 3.94 3.19
N ILE A 542 37.67 5.12 3.80
CA ILE A 542 36.61 6.02 4.23
C ILE A 542 36.72 7.32 3.42
N ILE A 543 35.67 7.63 2.66
CA ILE A 543 35.53 8.87 1.90
C ILE A 543 34.48 9.73 2.58
N GLU A 544 34.85 10.94 2.98
CA GLU A 544 33.89 11.93 3.46
C GLU A 544 33.43 12.83 2.31
N ILE A 545 32.10 12.98 2.19
CA ILE A 545 31.43 13.90 1.28
C ILE A 545 30.85 15.04 2.11
N ASN A 546 31.30 16.25 1.82
CA ASN A 546 30.84 17.48 2.49
C ASN A 546 30.60 18.59 1.46
N SER A 547 30.19 19.79 1.94
CA SER A 547 29.77 20.94 1.13
C SER A 547 30.72 21.38 0.01
N GLN A 548 31.98 20.94 0.04
CA GLN A 548 33.01 21.30 -0.94
C GLN A 548 33.32 20.18 -1.95
N SER A 549 32.73 18.99 -1.76
CA SER A 549 33.04 17.80 -2.55
C SER A 549 32.39 17.80 -3.94
N ASN A 550 33.10 17.27 -4.94
CA ASN A 550 32.62 17.14 -6.32
C ASN A 550 32.63 15.68 -6.79
N ILE A 551 31.50 15.21 -7.33
CA ILE A 551 31.32 13.83 -7.81
C ILE A 551 32.29 13.43 -8.93
N LEU A 552 32.80 14.39 -9.72
CA LEU A 552 33.71 14.13 -10.83
C LEU A 552 35.02 13.44 -10.40
N ASN A 553 35.45 13.64 -9.14
CA ASN A 553 36.70 13.07 -8.62
C ASN A 553 36.49 11.79 -7.80
N PHE A 554 35.24 11.30 -7.69
CA PHE A 554 34.89 10.20 -6.80
C PHE A 554 35.59 8.89 -7.17
N ASP A 555 35.48 8.47 -8.43
CA ASP A 555 36.03 7.18 -8.89
C ASP A 555 37.56 7.13 -8.82
N ASP A 556 38.23 8.23 -9.19
CA ASP A 556 39.69 8.34 -9.12
C ASP A 556 40.17 8.31 -7.66
N THR A 557 39.47 9.02 -6.77
CA THR A 557 39.79 9.05 -5.35
C THR A 557 39.60 7.66 -4.73
N LEU A 558 38.47 7.01 -5.01
CA LEU A 558 38.19 5.65 -4.55
C LEU A 558 39.26 4.66 -5.00
N ASN A 559 39.64 4.68 -6.28
CA ASN A 559 40.67 3.79 -6.82
C ASN A 559 42.04 4.01 -6.18
N SER A 560 42.39 5.26 -5.87
CA SER A 560 43.63 5.58 -5.15
C SER A 560 43.60 5.04 -3.71
N MET A 561 42.49 5.24 -3.01
CA MET A 561 42.32 4.82 -1.63
C MET A 561 42.26 3.31 -1.46
N LYS A 562 41.60 2.58 -2.37
CA LYS A 562 41.59 1.11 -2.36
C LYS A 562 42.99 0.51 -2.49
N LYS A 563 43.92 1.18 -3.19
CA LYS A 563 45.31 0.72 -3.29
C LYS A 563 46.08 1.00 -2.00
N GLU A 564 45.87 2.17 -1.41
CA GLU A 564 46.52 2.59 -0.17
C GLU A 564 46.04 1.75 1.03
N SER A 565 44.75 1.43 1.10
CA SER A 565 44.14 0.63 2.18
C SER A 565 44.72 -0.78 2.28
N LYS A 566 45.13 -1.40 1.16
CA LYS A 566 45.77 -2.73 1.17
C LYS A 566 47.16 -2.73 1.82
N SER A 567 47.79 -1.58 1.96
CA SER A 567 49.08 -1.41 2.65
C SER A 567 48.96 -0.91 4.09
N SER A 568 47.74 -0.58 4.54
CA SER A 568 47.48 -0.05 5.88
C SER A 568 46.82 -1.09 6.78
N LYS A 569 47.14 -1.06 8.07
CA LYS A 569 46.44 -1.83 9.12
C LYS A 569 45.22 -1.11 9.67
N GLU A 570 45.14 0.20 9.48
CA GLU A 570 44.04 1.05 9.94
C GLU A 570 43.23 1.58 8.74
N PRO A 571 41.95 1.98 8.92
CA PRO A 571 41.15 2.56 7.86
C PRO A 571 41.85 3.77 7.25
N VAL A 572 41.99 3.80 5.91
CA VAL A 572 42.52 4.97 5.21
C VAL A 572 41.38 5.96 5.00
N TYR A 573 41.61 7.24 5.24
CA TYR A 573 40.59 8.28 5.15
C TYR A 573 40.98 9.41 4.19
N LYS A 574 39.98 9.94 3.48
CA LYS A 574 40.14 11.15 2.67
C LYS A 574 38.82 11.92 2.57
N VAL A 575 38.91 13.25 2.58
CA VAL A 575 37.81 14.14 2.20
C VAL A 575 37.80 14.30 0.68
N LEU A 576 36.62 14.15 0.07
CA LEU A 576 36.45 14.24 -1.39
C LEU A 576 36.49 15.68 -1.90
#